data_AF-A0A3D0HJ98-F1
#
_entry.id   AF-A0A3D0HJ98-F1
#
_cell.length_a   1.000
_cell.length_b   1.000
_cell.length_c   1.000
_cell.angle_alpha   90.00
_cell.angle_beta   90.00
_cell.angle_gamma   90.00
#
_symmetry.space_group_name_H-M   'P 1'
#
loop_
_entity.id
_entity.type
_entity.pdbx_description
1 polymer ?
#
loop_
_entity_poly.entity_id
_entity_poly.type
_entity_poly.pdbx_seq_one_letter_code
_entity_poly.pdbx_strand_id
1 'polypeptide(L)'
;YREFSRLCGESGTPYYPIRLVKEKEQLLNYVQLARNARGVTFIGRLGTYRYLDMDVTIHEALLASKAMLDCLANQQPLPSFSIDPMA
;
A
#
# COMPACT_ATOMS: atom_id res chain seq x y z
N TYR A 1 -16.83 -17.60 -20.63
CA TYR A 1 -16.77 -17.36 -19.17
C TYR A 1 -17.49 -16.04 -18.88
N ARG A 2 -18.18 -15.91 -17.73
CA ARG A 2 -18.84 -14.66 -17.31
C ARG A 2 -18.32 -14.29 -15.93
N GLU A 3 -17.91 -13.04 -15.78
CA GLU A 3 -17.41 -12.48 -14.53
C GLU A 3 -18.49 -11.63 -13.86
N PHE A 4 -18.50 -11.64 -12.52
CA PHE A 4 -19.45 -10.90 -11.72
C PHE A 4 -18.73 -10.24 -10.54
N SER A 5 -19.12 -9.00 -10.23
CA SER A 5 -18.66 -8.31 -9.03
C SER A 5 -19.45 -8.75 -7.80
N ARG A 6 -18.79 -8.76 -6.64
CA ARG A 6 -19.41 -9.01 -5.33
C ARG A 6 -18.61 -8.31 -4.23
N LEU A 7 -19.27 -8.07 -3.10
CA LEU A 7 -18.57 -7.62 -1.89
C LEU A 7 -17.56 -8.66 -1.41
N CYS A 8 -16.42 -8.18 -0.93
CA CYS A 8 -15.38 -9.03 -0.37
C CYS A 8 -15.78 -9.45 1.05
N GLY A 9 -16.14 -10.72 1.22
CA GLY A 9 -16.31 -11.34 2.55
C GLY A 9 -14.97 -11.68 3.19
N GLU A 10 -15.00 -12.21 4.42
CA GLU A 10 -13.80 -12.51 5.21
C GLU A 10 -12.80 -13.45 4.51
N SER A 11 -13.30 -14.46 3.79
CA SER A 11 -12.47 -15.40 3.03
C SER A 11 -12.34 -15.02 1.54
N GLY A 12 -12.78 -13.83 1.16
CA GLY A 12 -12.76 -13.35 -0.22
C GLY A 12 -11.41 -12.76 -0.60
N THR A 13 -10.98 -12.96 -1.85
CA THR A 13 -9.84 -12.22 -2.40
C THR A 13 -10.24 -10.76 -2.62
N PRO A 14 -9.52 -9.78 -2.05
CA PRO A 14 -9.78 -8.38 -2.33
C PRO A 14 -9.34 -8.04 -3.75
N TYR A 15 -10.22 -7.44 -4.55
CA TYR A 15 -9.95 -7.03 -5.94
C TYR A 15 -9.88 -5.50 -6.10
N TYR A 16 -10.95 -4.78 -5.77
CA TYR A 16 -11.03 -3.32 -5.94
C TYR A 16 -11.28 -2.63 -4.59
N PRO A 17 -10.42 -1.70 -4.15
CA PRO A 17 -10.64 -0.95 -2.92
C PRO A 17 -11.79 0.05 -3.10
N ILE A 18 -12.69 0.11 -2.12
CA ILE A 18 -13.91 0.94 -2.19
C ILE A 18 -13.60 2.43 -1.89
N ARG A 19 -12.70 2.72 -0.93
CA ARG A 19 -12.25 4.07 -0.53
C ARG A 19 -13.38 5.10 -0.27
N LEU A 20 -14.51 4.69 0.29
CA LEU A 20 -15.55 5.60 0.79
C LEU A 20 -15.13 6.26 2.11
N VAL A 21 -15.93 7.23 2.59
CA VAL A 21 -15.57 8.11 3.73
C VAL A 21 -15.28 7.33 5.01
N LYS A 22 -16.07 6.30 5.34
CA LYS A 22 -15.85 5.48 6.55
C LYS A 22 -14.56 4.66 6.45
N GLU A 23 -14.25 4.17 5.27
CA GLU A 23 -13.04 3.39 4.98
C GLU A 23 -11.79 4.27 5.03
N LYS A 24 -11.90 5.57 4.75
CA LYS A 24 -10.78 6.52 4.92
C LYS A 24 -10.38 6.69 6.39
N GLU A 25 -11.32 6.66 7.32
CA GLU A 25 -11.02 6.71 8.76
C GLU A 25 -10.30 5.43 9.21
N GLN A 26 -10.80 4.26 8.80
CA GLN A 26 -10.13 2.99 9.09
C GLN A 26 -8.73 2.92 8.46
N LEU A 27 -8.58 3.37 7.21
CA LEU A 27 -7.28 3.46 6.53
C LEU A 27 -6.33 4.38 7.31
N LEU A 28 -6.80 5.56 7.73
CA LEU A 28 -5.99 6.49 8.50
C LEU A 28 -5.45 5.85 9.79
N ASN A 29 -6.28 5.11 10.52
CA ASN A 29 -5.86 4.39 11.72
C ASN A 29 -4.75 3.38 11.42
N TYR A 30 -4.88 2.58 10.36
CA TYR A 30 -3.83 1.64 9.95
C TYR A 30 -2.56 2.33 9.46
N VAL A 31 -2.67 3.45 8.74
CA VAL A 31 -1.53 4.24 8.28
C VAL A 31 -0.76 4.82 9.48
N GLN A 32 -1.45 5.31 10.50
CA GLN A 32 -0.82 5.78 11.74
C GLN A 32 -0.07 4.66 12.47
N LEU A 33 -0.64 3.45 12.54
CA LEU A 33 0.05 2.29 13.10
C LEU A 33 1.28 1.90 12.28
N ALA A 34 1.14 1.83 10.94
CA ALA A 34 2.23 1.49 10.03
C ALA A 34 3.38 2.49 10.09
N ARG A 35 3.09 3.78 10.30
CA ARG A 35 4.11 4.83 10.48
C ARG A 35 4.99 4.62 11.72
N ASN A 36 4.51 3.89 12.72
CA ASN A 36 5.27 3.54 13.92
C ASN A 36 6.01 2.20 13.82
N ALA A 37 5.76 1.41 12.77
CA ALA A 37 6.41 0.13 12.56
C ALA A 37 7.87 0.31 12.10
N ARG A 38 8.77 -0.59 12.53
CA ARG A 38 10.19 -0.55 12.19
C ARG A 38 10.59 -1.78 11.38
N GLY A 39 11.49 -1.61 10.43
CA GLY A 39 12.01 -2.71 9.61
C GLY A 39 11.00 -3.26 8.60
N VAL A 40 9.92 -2.55 8.33
CA VAL A 40 8.89 -2.93 7.35
C VAL A 40 8.50 -1.72 6.50
N THR A 41 8.32 -1.95 5.20
CA THR A 41 7.77 -0.98 4.25
C THR A 41 6.59 -1.62 3.53
N PHE A 42 5.45 -0.93 3.51
CA PHE A 42 4.22 -1.37 2.87
C PHE A 42 4.14 -0.76 1.46
N ILE A 43 3.97 -1.61 0.44
CA ILE A 43 3.94 -1.20 -0.97
C ILE A 43 2.80 -1.88 -1.74
N GLY A 44 2.52 -1.39 -2.95
CA GLY A 44 1.60 -2.00 -3.89
C GLY A 44 0.13 -1.90 -3.48
N ARG A 45 -0.75 -2.54 -4.27
CA ARG A 45 -2.21 -2.38 -4.16
C ARG A 45 -2.78 -2.71 -2.78
N LEU A 46 -2.34 -3.81 -2.17
CA LEU A 46 -2.86 -4.27 -0.88
C LEU A 46 -2.18 -3.57 0.30
N GLY A 47 -0.86 -3.34 0.22
CA GLY A 47 -0.11 -2.66 1.28
C GLY A 47 -0.44 -1.18 1.41
N THR A 48 -0.97 -0.55 0.35
CA THR A 48 -1.33 0.88 0.34
C THR A 48 -2.83 1.14 0.15
N TYR A 49 -3.66 0.10 0.05
CA TYR A 49 -5.10 0.20 -0.18
C TYR A 49 -5.48 1.09 -1.39
N ARG A 50 -4.77 0.91 -2.51
CA ARG A 50 -4.99 1.64 -3.76
C ARG A 50 -5.21 0.67 -4.92
N TYR A 51 -6.01 1.09 -5.89
CA TYR A 51 -6.04 0.43 -7.18
C TYR A 51 -4.82 0.90 -7.97
N LEU A 52 -4.01 -0.04 -8.46
CA LEU A 52 -2.81 0.22 -9.24
C LEU A 52 -2.82 -0.73 -10.43
N ASP A 53 -2.62 -0.18 -11.62
CA ASP A 53 -2.32 -0.99 -12.80
C ASP A 53 -0.89 -1.55 -12.72
N MET A 54 -0.57 -2.50 -13.59
CA MET A 54 0.68 -3.25 -13.54
C MET A 54 1.91 -2.34 -13.75
N ASP A 55 1.84 -1.41 -14.68
CA ASP A 55 2.89 -0.44 -14.99
C ASP A 55 3.17 0.50 -13.82
N VAL A 56 2.12 1.03 -13.17
CA VAL A 56 2.24 1.85 -11.96
C VAL A 56 2.85 1.04 -10.82
N THR A 57 2.43 -0.22 -10.67
CA THR A 57 2.99 -1.11 -9.64
C THR A 57 4.49 -1.36 -9.85
N ILE A 58 4.92 -1.62 -11.08
CA ILE A 58 6.35 -1.81 -11.41
C ILE A 58 7.13 -0.51 -11.16
N HIS A 59 6.58 0.63 -11.59
CA HIS A 59 7.22 1.93 -11.38
C HIS A 59 7.41 2.26 -9.90
N GLU A 60 6.36 2.12 -9.08
CA GLU A 60 6.43 2.36 -7.64
C GLU A 60 7.39 1.38 -6.94
N ALA A 61 7.47 0.12 -7.39
CA ALA A 61 8.42 -0.84 -6.84
C ALA A 61 9.88 -0.45 -7.11
N LEU A 62 10.19 0.06 -8.31
CA LEU A 62 11.52 0.55 -8.65
C LEU A 62 11.89 1.79 -7.81
N LEU A 63 10.95 2.72 -7.62
CA LEU A 63 11.15 3.89 -6.75
C LEU A 63 11.37 3.48 -5.29
N ALA A 64 10.57 2.55 -4.77
CA ALA A 64 10.72 2.04 -3.42
C ALA A 64 12.09 1.37 -3.23
N SER A 65 12.51 0.52 -4.18
CA SER A 65 13.83 -0.11 -4.16
C SER A 65 14.97 0.91 -4.15
N LYS A 66 14.88 1.97 -4.95
CA LYS A 66 15.89 3.03 -4.98
C LYS A 66 15.99 3.74 -3.64
N ALA A 67 14.85 4.17 -3.08
CA ALA A 67 14.80 4.84 -1.79
C ALA A 67 15.35 3.96 -0.66
N MET A 68 15.04 2.66 -0.68
CA MET A 68 15.59 1.70 0.29
C MET A 68 17.11 1.59 0.20
N LEU A 69 17.68 1.46 -1.01
CA LEU A 69 19.12 1.41 -1.19
C LEU A 69 19.81 2.68 -0.68
N ASP A 70 19.23 3.85 -0.96
CA ASP A 70 19.75 5.14 -0.47
C ASP A 70 19.70 5.22 1.06
N CYS A 71 18.60 4.79 1.70
CA CYS A 71 18.51 4.74 3.16
C CYS A 71 19.54 3.80 3.76
N LEU A 72 19.71 2.59 3.20
CA LEU A 72 20.66 1.60 3.69
C LEU A 72 22.10 2.07 3.55
N ALA A 73 22.46 2.71 2.43
CA ALA A 73 23.79 3.27 2.21
C ALA A 73 24.13 4.38 3.22
N ASN A 74 23.13 5.17 3.62
CA ASN A 74 23.28 6.29 4.55
C ASN A 74 22.95 5.92 6.01
N GLN A 75 22.75 4.63 6.32
CA GLN A 75 22.36 4.14 7.66
C GLN A 75 21.11 4.85 8.23
N GLN A 76 20.19 5.24 7.34
CA GLN A 76 18.92 5.85 7.70
C GLN A 76 17.84 4.78 7.89
N PRO A 77 16.83 5.02 8.76
CA PRO A 77 15.70 4.11 8.88
C PRO A 77 14.91 4.03 7.57
N LEU A 78 14.46 2.83 7.22
CA LEU A 78 13.56 2.64 6.08
C LEU A 78 12.20 3.29 6.37
N PRO A 79 11.62 4.05 5.42
CA PRO A 79 10.28 4.58 5.58
C PRO A 79 9.25 3.43 5.55
N SER A 80 8.18 3.58 6.33
CA SER A 80 7.04 2.64 6.32
C SER A 80 6.28 2.65 5.00
N PHE A 81 6.33 3.75 4.25
CA PHE A 81 5.75 3.89 2.92
C PHE A 81 6.68 4.68 2.01
N SER A 82 6.89 4.21 0.78
CA SER A 82 7.60 5.00 -0.25
C SER A 82 6.68 5.94 -1.02
N ILE A 83 5.36 5.67 -1.00
CA ILE A 83 4.30 6.48 -1.60
C ILE A 83 3.23 6.68 -0.53
N ASP A 84 2.77 7.92 -0.33
CA ASP A 84 1.76 8.20 0.69
C ASP A 84 0.41 7.54 0.33
N PRO A 85 -0.09 6.57 1.12
CA PRO A 85 -1.38 5.92 0.86
C PRO A 85 -2.60 6.86 1.06
N MET A 86 -2.39 8.01 1.70
CA MET A 86 -3.45 9.00 1.96
C MET A 86 -3.57 10.07 0.87
N ALA A 87 -2.64 10.08 -0.10
CA ALA A 87 -2.71 10.95 -1.27
C ALA A 87 -3.91 10.59 -2.18
#